data_AF-A0A8D0L6P7-F1
#
_entry.id   AF-A0A8D0L6P7-F1
#
_cell.length_a   1.000
_cell.length_b   1.000
_cell.length_c   1.000
_cell.angle_alpha   90.00
_cell.angle_beta   90.00
_cell.angle_gamma   90.00
#
_symmetry.space_group_name_H-M   'P 1'
#
loop_
_entity.id
_entity.type
_entity.pdbx_description
1 polymer ?
#
loop_
_entity_poly.entity_id
_entity_poly.type
_entity_poly.pdbx_seq_one_letter_code
_entity_poly.pdbx_strand_id
1 'polypeptide(L)'
;MARVSVLGMAVLENPGPFNCPLRFHVQFECREALPHDLEWKIIYVGSAESEEYDQVLESVPSLLGHPDFSQLQQNILASNPCVTRFYINWDGPSDQSEDIENVDPALGSVPPPPPACTPPKGAAPALGHLPENSMDCM
;
A
#
# COMPACT_ATOMS: atom_id res chain seq x y z
N MET A 1 -5.09 20.07 14.10
CA MET A 1 -6.15 19.87 13.08
C MET A 1 -5.48 19.63 11.73
N ALA A 2 -6.15 18.98 10.78
CA ALA A 2 -5.60 18.83 9.43
C ALA A 2 -5.54 20.21 8.73
N ARG A 3 -4.39 20.57 8.14
CA ARG A 3 -4.22 21.81 7.36
C ARG A 3 -4.89 21.76 6.00
N VAL A 4 -5.02 20.55 5.43
CA VAL A 4 -5.65 20.30 4.13
C VAL A 4 -6.85 19.36 4.31
N SER A 5 -7.92 19.63 3.58
CA SER A 5 -9.09 18.76 3.51
C SER A 5 -9.52 18.55 2.07
N VAL A 6 -9.64 17.29 1.64
CA VAL A 6 -10.21 16.96 0.34
C VAL A 6 -11.73 17.08 0.41
N LEU A 7 -12.29 17.96 -0.42
CA LEU A 7 -13.72 18.27 -0.49
C LEU A 7 -14.46 17.29 -1.41
N GLY A 8 -13.83 16.90 -2.51
CA GLY A 8 -14.44 16.01 -3.49
C GLY A 8 -13.48 15.62 -4.61
N MET A 9 -13.87 14.57 -5.33
CA MET A 9 -13.17 14.07 -6.51
C MET A 9 -14.20 13.73 -7.58
N ALA A 10 -13.97 14.16 -8.81
CA ALA A 10 -14.73 13.71 -9.97
C ALA A 10 -13.82 12.93 -10.90
N VAL A 11 -14.32 11.79 -11.39
CA VAL A 11 -13.66 10.99 -12.42
C VAL A 11 -14.14 11.48 -13.78
N LEU A 12 -13.21 11.89 -14.65
CA LEU A 12 -13.50 12.36 -16.00
C LEU A 12 -13.36 11.19 -17.00
N GLU A 13 -14.06 11.26 -18.13
CA GLU A 13 -14.01 10.23 -19.20
C GLU A 13 -14.33 8.80 -18.73
N ASN A 14 -15.31 8.68 -17.83
CA ASN A 14 -15.74 7.39 -17.29
C ASN A 14 -17.18 7.04 -17.73
N PRO A 15 -17.43 5.87 -18.33
CA PRO A 15 -16.47 4.81 -18.66
C PRO A 15 -15.67 5.13 -19.94
N GLY A 16 -14.42 4.69 -20.01
CA GLY A 16 -13.47 5.05 -21.08
C GLY A 16 -12.54 3.91 -21.49
N PRO A 17 -11.84 4.00 -22.64
CA PRO A 17 -10.89 2.97 -23.07
C PRO A 17 -9.78 2.74 -22.04
N PHE A 18 -9.34 1.49 -21.85
CA PHE A 18 -8.34 1.14 -20.83
C PHE A 18 -6.97 1.80 -21.07
N ASN A 19 -6.64 2.10 -22.32
CA ASN A 19 -5.39 2.76 -22.70
C ASN A 19 -5.44 4.29 -22.61
N CYS A 20 -6.57 4.87 -22.23
CA CYS A 20 -6.68 6.32 -22.01
C CYS A 20 -6.15 6.70 -20.62
N PRO A 21 -5.42 7.82 -20.48
CA PRO A 21 -4.98 8.30 -19.18
C PRO A 21 -6.15 8.55 -18.22
N LEU A 22 -5.98 8.17 -16.96
CA LEU A 22 -6.96 8.48 -15.93
C LEU A 22 -6.92 9.98 -15.60
N ARG A 23 -8.09 10.62 -15.66
CA ARG A 23 -8.23 12.05 -15.37
C ARG A 23 -9.16 12.24 -14.19
N PHE A 24 -8.63 12.84 -13.14
CA PHE A 24 -9.36 13.18 -11.93
C PHE A 24 -9.39 14.68 -11.75
N HIS A 25 -10.54 15.20 -11.31
CA HIS A 25 -10.67 16.57 -10.85
C HIS A 25 -10.84 16.55 -9.33
N VAL A 26 -9.79 16.94 -8.61
CA VAL A 26 -9.75 16.95 -7.14
C VAL A 26 -10.01 18.36 -6.64
N GLN A 27 -10.97 18.50 -5.73
CA GLN A 27 -11.26 19.73 -5.01
C GLN A 27 -10.78 19.58 -3.57
N PHE A 28 -9.95 20.52 -3.10
CA PHE A 28 -9.43 20.53 -1.74
C PHE A 28 -9.39 21.95 -1.17
N GLU A 29 -9.41 22.05 0.16
CA GLU A 29 -9.29 23.28 0.93
C GLU A 29 -7.97 23.25 1.72
N CYS A 30 -7.22 24.36 1.67
CA CYS A 30 -6.08 24.63 2.55
C CYS A 30 -6.46 25.71 3.55
N ARG A 31 -6.35 25.41 4.85
CA ARG A 31 -6.70 26.35 5.93
C ARG A 31 -5.54 27.21 6.40
N GLU A 32 -4.33 26.71 6.20
CA GLU A 32 -3.07 27.33 6.61
C GLU A 32 -2.03 27.16 5.50
N ALA A 33 -0.97 27.97 5.52
CA ALA A 33 0.17 27.80 4.62
C ALA A 33 0.87 26.45 4.90
N LEU A 34 1.22 25.74 3.83
CA LEU A 34 1.89 24.44 3.94
C LEU A 34 3.41 24.66 3.91
N PRO A 35 4.17 24.03 4.83
CA PRO A 35 5.63 24.13 4.84
C PRO A 35 6.29 23.32 3.71
N HIS A 36 5.57 22.33 3.18
CA HIS A 36 6.02 21.42 2.13
C HIS A 36 4.93 21.25 1.07
N ASP A 37 5.32 20.79 -0.13
CA ASP A 37 4.40 20.53 -1.23
C ASP A 37 3.48 19.34 -0.92
N LEU A 38 2.30 19.34 -1.54
CA LEU A 38 1.39 18.20 -1.50
C LEU A 38 1.77 17.20 -2.58
N GLU A 39 2.03 15.97 -2.17
CA GLU A 39 2.24 14.84 -3.09
C GLU A 39 0.93 14.09 -3.28
N TRP A 40 0.55 13.82 -4.53
CA TRP A 40 -0.62 13.03 -4.89
C TRP A 40 -0.18 11.80 -5.66
N LYS A 41 -0.48 10.61 -5.14
CA LYS A 41 -0.20 9.34 -5.81
C LYS A 41 -1.50 8.68 -6.26
N ILE A 42 -1.51 8.20 -7.49
CA ILE A 42 -2.57 7.32 -8.01
C ILE A 42 -1.94 5.95 -8.16
N ILE A 43 -2.43 4.99 -7.39
CA ILE A 43 -1.97 3.61 -7.38
C ILE A 43 -3.04 2.75 -8.04
N TYR A 44 -2.67 2.06 -9.11
CA TYR A 44 -3.50 1.04 -9.74
C TYR A 44 -3.13 -0.33 -9.18
N VAL A 45 -4.11 -1.01 -8.56
CA VAL A 45 -3.91 -2.33 -7.99
C VAL A 45 -3.84 -3.36 -9.11
N GLY A 46 -2.67 -3.92 -9.35
CA GLY A 46 -2.42 -4.87 -10.44
C GLY A 46 -2.90 -6.28 -10.13
N SER A 47 -2.91 -6.66 -8.84
CA SER A 47 -3.41 -7.94 -8.34
C SER A 47 -4.06 -7.76 -6.97
N ALA A 48 -5.16 -8.47 -6.72
CA ALA A 48 -5.78 -8.49 -5.39
C ALA A 48 -5.00 -9.32 -4.37
N GLU A 49 -4.05 -10.14 -4.82
CA GLU A 49 -3.31 -11.09 -3.99
C GLU A 49 -1.90 -10.62 -3.62
N SER A 50 -1.37 -9.61 -4.32
CA SER A 50 0.00 -9.14 -4.12
C SER A 50 0.16 -7.68 -4.52
N GLU A 51 0.74 -6.90 -3.60
CA GLU A 51 1.09 -5.48 -3.76
C GLU A 51 2.29 -5.28 -4.70
N GLU A 52 3.04 -6.34 -5.03
CA GLU A 52 4.20 -6.28 -5.95
C GLU A 52 3.81 -5.82 -7.37
N TYR A 53 2.53 -5.93 -7.73
CA TYR A 53 1.99 -5.56 -9.04
C TYR A 53 1.31 -4.18 -9.03
N ASP A 54 1.32 -3.47 -7.91
CA ASP A 54 0.75 -2.14 -7.81
C ASP A 54 1.58 -1.13 -8.60
N GLN A 55 0.89 -0.29 -9.36
CA GLN A 55 1.50 0.64 -10.29
C GLN A 55 1.18 2.07 -9.90
N VAL A 56 2.21 2.88 -9.65
CA VAL A 56 2.06 4.34 -9.55
C VAL A 56 1.93 4.89 -10.96
N LEU A 57 0.74 5.39 -11.31
CA LEU A 57 0.37 5.76 -12.69
C LEU A 57 1.06 7.03 -13.23
N GLU A 58 2.04 7.59 -12.50
CA GLU A 58 2.86 8.72 -12.94
C GLU A 58 3.97 8.29 -13.93
N SER A 59 4.41 7.04 -13.87
CA SER A 59 5.36 6.47 -14.81
C SER A 59 4.66 5.46 -15.71
N VAL A 60 4.59 5.71 -17.02
CA VAL A 60 4.13 4.72 -18.00
C VAL A 60 5.36 4.01 -18.55
N PRO A 61 5.69 2.77 -18.16
CA PRO A 61 6.60 1.95 -18.94
C PRO A 61 5.79 1.42 -20.12
N SER A 62 5.73 2.21 -21.19
CA SER A 62 5.36 1.74 -22.52
C SER A 62 6.45 0.81 -23.02
N LEU A 63 6.54 -0.43 -22.52
CA LEU A 63 7.48 -1.42 -23.03
C LEU A 63 6.77 -2.69 -23.50
N LEU A 64 6.89 -2.89 -24.82
CA LEU A 64 6.93 -4.13 -25.60
C LEU A 64 6.52 -5.42 -24.88
N GLY A 65 5.33 -5.92 -25.20
CA GLY A 65 4.81 -7.22 -24.76
C GLY A 65 3.45 -7.16 -24.05
N HIS A 66 2.88 -5.97 -23.93
CA HIS A 66 1.60 -5.76 -23.27
C HIS A 66 0.47 -6.53 -23.98
N PRO A 67 -0.42 -7.23 -23.24
CA PRO A 67 -1.66 -7.75 -23.79
C PRO A 67 -2.38 -6.69 -24.61
N ASP A 68 -3.11 -7.09 -25.65
CA ASP A 68 -3.91 -6.13 -26.41
C ASP A 68 -5.13 -5.70 -25.60
N PHE A 69 -5.02 -4.55 -24.93
CA PHE A 69 -6.12 -3.94 -24.18
C PHE A 69 -6.98 -3.01 -25.03
N SER A 70 -6.83 -3.01 -26.36
CA SER A 70 -7.62 -2.15 -27.25
C SER A 70 -9.13 -2.38 -27.12
N GLN A 71 -9.53 -3.59 -26.72
CA GLN A 71 -10.94 -3.95 -26.51
C GLN A 71 -11.41 -3.76 -25.06
N LEU A 72 -10.51 -3.44 -24.12
CA LEU A 72 -10.91 -3.19 -22.74
C LEU A 72 -11.41 -1.76 -22.57
N GLN A 73 -12.52 -1.66 -21.85
CA GLN A 73 -13.06 -0.41 -21.35
C GLN A 73 -12.99 -0.44 -19.83
N GLN A 74 -12.46 0.63 -19.24
CA GLN A 74 -12.45 0.84 -17.81
C GLN A 74 -13.73 1.56 -17.38
N ASN A 75 -14.31 1.09 -16.28
CA ASN A 75 -15.38 1.77 -15.58
C ASN A 75 -15.02 1.90 -14.09
N ILE A 76 -14.71 3.12 -13.67
CA ILE A 76 -14.45 3.47 -12.27
C ILE A 76 -15.78 3.77 -11.59
N LEU A 77 -16.05 3.12 -10.46
CA LEU A 77 -17.28 3.32 -9.68
C LEU A 77 -17.22 4.62 -8.86
N ALA A 78 -17.28 5.76 -9.56
CA ALA A 78 -17.18 7.10 -8.96
C ALA A 78 -18.30 7.42 -7.96
N SER A 79 -19.43 6.70 -8.01
CA SER A 79 -20.55 6.90 -7.08
C SER A 79 -20.27 6.36 -5.67
N ASN A 80 -19.34 5.43 -5.52
CA ASN A 80 -19.07 4.72 -4.26
C ASN A 80 -17.58 4.81 -3.87
N PRO A 81 -17.04 6.02 -3.60
CA PRO A 81 -15.66 6.17 -3.19
C PRO A 81 -15.46 5.59 -1.77
N CYS A 82 -14.42 4.76 -1.60
CA CYS A 82 -13.94 4.37 -0.28
C CYS A 82 -12.93 5.41 0.22
N VAL A 83 -13.22 6.09 1.33
CA VAL A 83 -12.40 7.20 1.83
C VAL A 83 -11.92 6.91 3.25
N THR A 84 -10.61 6.74 3.40
CA THR A 84 -9.92 6.64 4.69
C THR A 84 -9.12 7.91 4.94
N ARG A 85 -9.22 8.48 6.14
CA ARG A 85 -8.56 9.74 6.52
C ARG A 85 -7.65 9.52 7.72
N PHE A 86 -6.40 9.94 7.60
CA PHE A 86 -5.41 9.89 8.68
C PHE A 86 -5.04 11.30 9.13
N TYR A 87 -4.75 11.46 10.42
CA TYR A 87 -4.13 12.68 10.93
C TYR A 87 -2.63 12.57 10.78
N ILE A 88 -2.03 13.56 10.13
CA ILE A 88 -0.57 13.65 9.94
C ILE A 88 -0.02 14.89 10.63
N ASN A 89 1.27 14.82 11.01
CA ASN A 89 2.00 15.99 11.47
C ASN A 89 2.45 16.82 10.27
N TRP A 90 2.14 18.12 10.28
CA TRP A 90 2.48 19.03 9.18
C TRP A 90 3.78 19.80 9.42
N ASP A 91 4.32 19.82 10.64
CA ASP A 91 5.46 20.65 11.05
C ASP A 91 6.77 19.84 11.30
N GLY A 92 6.78 18.55 10.93
CA GLY A 92 7.94 17.67 11.09
C GLY A 92 8.96 17.79 9.94
N PRO A 93 10.22 17.36 10.13
CA PRO A 93 11.22 17.35 9.06
C PRO A 93 10.77 16.44 7.92
N SER A 94 10.85 16.93 6.67
CA SER A 94 10.30 16.31 5.46
C SER A 94 11.00 15.02 5.00
N ASP A 95 11.96 14.51 5.77
CA ASP A 95 12.76 13.35 5.43
C ASP A 95 12.43 12.20 6.40
N GLN A 96 11.35 11.47 6.11
CA GLN A 96 11.18 10.05 6.42
C GLN A 96 9.82 9.58 5.89
N SER A 97 9.82 9.05 4.67
CA SER A 97 8.84 8.05 4.27
C SER A 97 9.12 6.78 5.09
N GLU A 98 8.65 6.74 6.32
CA GLU A 98 8.50 5.46 7.02
C GLU A 98 7.31 4.75 6.38
N ASP A 99 7.63 3.67 5.67
CA ASP A 99 6.68 2.63 5.32
C ASP A 99 5.91 2.28 6.59
N ILE A 100 4.62 2.61 6.63
CA ILE A 100 3.79 2.36 7.80
C ILE A 100 3.44 0.87 7.78
N GLU A 101 4.41 0.03 8.11
CA GLU A 101 4.14 -1.37 8.42
C GLU A 101 3.17 -1.38 9.61
N ASN A 102 2.03 -2.05 9.43
CA ASN A 102 0.98 -2.13 10.42
C ASN A 102 1.45 -3.00 11.60
N VAL A 103 2.11 -2.40 12.60
CA VAL A 103 2.58 -3.12 13.79
C VAL A 103 1.43 -3.35 14.76
N ASP A 104 1.11 -4.62 15.01
CA ASP A 104 0.17 -5.06 16.05
C ASP A 104 0.64 -4.60 17.45
N PRO A 105 -0.20 -3.94 18.27
CA PRO A 105 0.22 -3.36 19.54
C PRO A 105 0.36 -4.37 20.70
N ALA A 106 0.21 -5.68 20.48
CA ALA A 106 0.32 -6.66 21.54
C ALA A 106 1.65 -7.42 21.51
N LEU A 107 2.74 -6.81 22.03
CA LEU A 107 3.82 -7.50 22.78
C LEU A 107 4.91 -6.50 23.23
N GLY A 108 4.61 -5.77 24.31
CA GLY A 108 5.62 -5.03 25.06
C GLY A 108 6.21 -5.86 26.20
N SER A 109 7.55 -5.81 26.32
CA SER A 109 8.40 -6.09 27.49
C SER A 109 8.95 -7.51 27.74
N VAL A 110 10.17 -7.77 27.23
CA VAL A 110 11.14 -8.67 27.89
C VAL A 110 12.49 -7.94 27.98
N PRO A 111 13.11 -7.81 29.17
CA PRO A 111 14.41 -7.15 29.35
C PRO A 111 15.59 -8.05 28.93
N PRO A 112 16.77 -7.48 28.65
CA PRO A 112 17.90 -8.21 28.03
C PRO A 112 18.64 -9.13 29.02
N PRO A 113 19.22 -10.26 28.57
CA PRO A 113 20.05 -11.11 29.40
C PRO A 113 21.53 -10.63 29.44
N PRO A 114 22.29 -10.94 30.51
CA PRO A 114 23.70 -10.53 30.66
C PRO A 114 24.68 -11.45 29.89
N PRO A 115 25.94 -11.04 29.68
CA PRO A 115 26.87 -11.76 28.81
C PRO A 115 27.73 -12.77 29.58
N ALA A 116 27.96 -13.97 29.02
CA ALA A 116 29.29 -14.60 28.87
C ALA A 116 29.24 -16.10 28.45
N CYS A 117 30.15 -16.41 27.51
CA CYS A 117 30.93 -17.64 27.34
C CYS A 117 30.36 -18.89 26.60
N THR A 118 31.24 -19.42 25.75
CA THR A 118 31.15 -20.38 24.63
C THR A 118 31.03 -21.88 24.99
N PRO A 119 30.77 -22.79 24.02
CA PRO A 119 30.26 -24.17 24.23
C PRO A 119 31.41 -25.23 24.24
N PRO A 120 31.18 -26.54 24.50
CA PRO A 120 30.73 -27.47 23.43
C PRO A 120 30.02 -28.81 23.83
N LYS A 121 29.45 -29.46 22.79
CA LYS A 121 29.48 -30.91 22.46
C LYS A 121 28.33 -31.83 22.96
N GLY A 122 27.60 -32.42 21.98
CA GLY A 122 27.26 -33.86 22.02
C GLY A 122 25.85 -34.30 21.56
N ALA A 123 25.83 -34.94 20.39
CA ALA A 123 24.99 -36.10 19.98
C ALA A 123 23.46 -35.98 19.75
N ALA A 124 23.05 -36.41 18.54
CA ALA A 124 21.68 -36.83 18.16
C ALA A 124 21.39 -38.26 18.68
N PRO A 125 20.16 -38.88 18.57
CA PRO A 125 19.44 -39.11 17.31
C PRO A 125 17.89 -39.10 17.37
N ALA A 126 17.30 -39.45 16.22
CA ALA A 126 15.92 -39.36 15.70
C ALA A 126 14.81 -40.22 16.37
N LEU A 127 13.53 -39.88 16.10
CA LEU A 127 12.50 -40.79 15.55
C LEU A 127 11.13 -40.11 15.36
N GLY A 128 10.45 -40.40 14.23
CA GLY A 128 8.99 -40.27 14.08
C GLY A 128 8.53 -39.66 12.76
N HIS A 129 7.81 -40.43 11.94
CA HIS A 129 7.57 -40.23 10.50
C HIS A 129 6.05 -40.28 10.18
N LEU A 130 5.54 -39.22 9.51
CA LEU A 130 4.41 -39.10 8.53
C LEU A 130 2.94 -39.44 8.94
N PRO A 131 1.91 -39.17 8.10
CA PRO A 131 1.65 -38.03 7.19
C PRO A 131 0.18 -37.50 7.18
N GLU A 132 -0.03 -36.46 6.35
CA GLU A 132 -1.19 -36.20 5.46
C GLU A 132 -2.58 -35.74 6.00
N ASN A 133 -2.87 -34.47 5.68
CA ASN A 133 -3.98 -33.99 4.83
C ASN A 133 -5.16 -33.21 5.48
N SER A 134 -5.67 -32.30 4.65
CA SER A 134 -6.92 -31.50 4.68
C SER A 134 -6.87 -30.13 5.35
N MET A 135 -6.87 -29.10 4.50
CA MET A 135 -7.17 -27.71 4.86
C MET A 135 -8.50 -27.36 4.19
N ASP A 136 -9.56 -27.36 4.97
CA ASP A 136 -10.92 -27.00 4.55
C ASP A 136 -11.10 -25.49 4.66
N CYS A 137 -11.31 -24.82 3.52
CA CYS A 137 -11.68 -23.41 3.43
C CYS A 137 -13.19 -23.24 3.64
N MET A 138 -13.56 -22.28 4.48
CA MET A 138 -14.86 -21.58 4.49
C MET A 138 -14.58 -20.11 4.80
#